data_AF-A0A1G2MS43-F1
#
_entry.id   AF-A0A1G2MS43-F1
#
_cell.length_a   1.000
_cell.length_b   1.000
_cell.length_c   1.000
_cell.angle_alpha   90.00
_cell.angle_beta   90.00
_cell.angle_gamma   90.00
#
_symmetry.space_group_name_H-M   'P 1'
#
loop_
_entity.id
_entity.type
_entity.pdbx_description
1 polymer ?
#
loop_
_entity_poly.entity_id
_entity_poly.type
_entity_poly.pdbx_seq_one_letter_code
_entity_poly.pdbx_strand_id
1 'polypeptide(L)' 'MDQMNQIPPTQPAAPKSAGPVVGIIIIIVVLVIGALYFWGDQLNKQTPQTQEIPIGALDQATTSLQ' A
#
# COMPACT_ATOMS: atom_id res chain seq x y z
N MET A 1 -35.57 -17.25 59.09
CA MET A 1 -34.64 -16.15 58.75
C MET A 1 -33.92 -16.58 57.49
N ASP A 2 -34.63 -16.54 56.37
CA ASP A 2 -34.08 -16.96 55.08
C ASP A 2 -33.36 -15.75 54.49
N GLN A 3 -32.04 -15.72 54.71
CA GLN A 3 -31.17 -14.76 54.03
C GLN A 3 -31.28 -15.04 52.52
N MET A 4 -32.05 -14.18 51.87
CA MET A 4 -32.19 -14.07 50.44
C MET A 4 -30.80 -13.88 49.84
N ASN A 5 -30.27 -14.93 49.24
CA ASN A 5 -29.04 -14.92 48.45
C ASN A 5 -29.23 -13.95 47.27
N GLN A 6 -28.88 -12.68 47.45
CA GLN A 6 -28.89 -11.69 46.39
C GLN A 6 -27.71 -11.96 45.47
N ILE A 7 -27.99 -12.63 44.36
CA ILE A 7 -27.06 -12.73 43.23
C ILE A 7 -26.91 -11.30 42.68
N PRO A 8 -25.70 -10.71 42.66
CA PRO A 8 -25.48 -9.40 42.06
C PRO A 8 -26.02 -9.34 40.63
N PRO A 9 -26.70 -8.25 40.24
CA PRO A 9 -27.18 -8.09 38.87
C PRO A 9 -25.99 -8.16 37.90
N THR A 10 -26.03 -9.12 36.98
CA THR A 10 -25.05 -9.23 35.90
C THR A 10 -25.23 -8.03 34.97
N GLN A 11 -24.27 -7.11 35.01
CA GLN A 11 -24.27 -5.94 34.13
C GLN A 11 -24.14 -6.39 32.66
N PRO A 12 -25.02 -5.93 31.74
CA PRO A 12 -24.91 -6.26 30.33
C PRO A 12 -23.57 -5.79 29.78
N ALA A 13 -22.84 -6.68 29.11
CA ALA A 13 -21.60 -6.31 28.43
C ALA A 13 -21.89 -5.24 27.38
N ALA A 14 -21.15 -4.12 27.42
CA ALA A 14 -21.30 -3.05 26.46
C ALA A 14 -21.06 -3.57 25.02
N PRO A 15 -21.89 -3.17 24.05
CA PRO A 15 -21.72 -3.59 22.67
C PRO A 15 -20.37 -3.08 22.13
N LYS A 16 -19.58 -3.98 21.55
CA LYS A 16 -18.29 -3.63 20.93
C LYS A 16 -18.54 -2.74 19.72
N SER A 17 -17.99 -1.52 19.72
CA SER A 17 -18.11 -0.60 18.59
C SER A 17 -17.15 -0.97 17.47
N ALA A 18 -17.65 -1.20 16.26
CA ALA A 18 -16.83 -1.54 15.09
C ALA A 18 -16.31 -0.31 14.31
N GLY A 19 -16.83 0.89 14.58
CA GLY A 19 -16.50 2.12 13.83
C GLY A 19 -15.00 2.42 13.73
N PRO A 20 -14.23 2.40 14.83
CA PRO A 20 -12.78 2.65 14.79
C PRO A 20 -12.02 1.61 13.97
N VAL A 21 -12.44 0.34 14.00
CA VAL A 21 -11.81 -0.75 13.25
C VAL A 21 -11.98 -0.52 11.75
N VAL A 22 -13.19 -0.18 11.32
CA VAL A 22 -13.48 0.11 9.90
C VAL A 22 -12.67 1.32 9.43
N GLY A 23 -12.56 2.37 10.25
CA GLY A 23 -11.74 3.55 9.93
C GLY A 23 -10.27 3.21 9.70
N ILE A 24 -9.68 2.39 10.58
CA ILE A 24 -8.28 1.95 10.46
C ILE A 24 -8.06 1.16 9.16
N ILE A 25 -8.98 0.26 8.80
CA ILE A 25 -8.87 -0.53 7.57
C ILE A 25 -8.81 0.38 6.34
N ILE A 26 -9.65 1.41 6.27
CA ILE A 26 -9.67 2.35 5.14
C ILE A 26 -8.33 3.09 5.04
N ILE A 27 -7.80 3.58 6.17
CA ILE A 27 -6.51 4.28 6.19
C ILE A 27 -5.40 3.37 5.68
N ILE A 28 -5.34 2.12 6.15
CA ILE A 28 -4.33 1.14 5.71
C ILE A 28 -4.42 0.91 4.21
N VAL A 29 -5.62 0.73 3.64
CA VAL A 29 -5.80 0.51 2.20
C VAL A 29 -5.28 1.71 1.39
N VAL A 30 -5.61 2.94 1.81
CA VAL A 30 -5.13 4.16 1.14
C VAL A 30 -3.61 4.27 1.22
N LEU A 31 -3.00 3.96 2.37
CA LEU A 31 -1.55 3.98 2.53
C LEU A 31 -0.85 2.93 1.65
N VAL A 32 -1.38 1.71 1.57
CA VAL A 32 -0.82 0.66 0.71
C VAL A 32 -0.89 1.05 -0.76
N ILE A 33 -2.04 1.56 -1.22
CA ILE A 33 -2.20 2.04 -2.60
C ILE A 33 -1.25 3.20 -2.88
N GLY A 34 -1.17 4.19 -1.99
CA GLY A 34 -0.26 5.32 -2.14
C GLY A 34 1.21 4.91 -2.20
N ALA A 35 1.64 3.99 -1.33
CA ALA A 35 2.98 3.45 -1.33
C ALA A 35 3.30 2.67 -2.62
N LEU A 36 2.40 1.77 -3.04
CA LEU A 36 2.56 1.00 -4.28
C LEU A 36 2.53 1.88 -5.53
N TYR A 37 1.70 2.92 -5.55
CA TYR A 37 1.64 3.88 -6.66
C TYR A 37 2.93 4.67 -6.78
N PHE A 38 3.45 5.17 -5.65
CA PHE A 38 4.70 5.95 -5.62
C PHE A 38 5.93 5.10 -5.95
N TRP A 39 6.03 3.89 -5.39
CA TRP A 39 7.16 2.98 -5.67
C TRP A 39 7.07 2.32 -7.05
N GLY A 40 5.85 2.01 -7.53
CA GLY A 40 5.64 1.31 -8.81
C GLY A 40 6.11 2.12 -10.01
N ASP A 41 5.86 3.43 -10.03
CA ASP A 41 6.37 4.33 -11.08
C ASP A 41 7.91 4.38 -11.08
N GLN A 42 8.53 4.36 -9.89
CA GLN A 42 9.99 4.39 -9.76
C GLN A 42 10.66 3.11 -10.27
N LEU A 43 10.03 1.95 -10.06
CA LEU A 43 10.51 0.65 -10.58
C LEU A 43 10.39 0.56 -12.10
N ASN A 44 9.32 1.12 -12.68
CA ASN A 44 9.08 1.08 -14.12
C ASN A 44 9.96 2.07 -14.92
N LYS A 45 10.47 3.11 -14.26
CA LYS A 45 11.44 4.06 -14.83
C LYS A 45 12.88 3.56 -14.86
N GLN A 46 13.17 2.48 -14.13
CA GLN A 46 14.49 1.85 -14.10
C GLN A 46 14.67 0.77 -15.15
N THR A 47 13.62 0.40 -15.91
CA THR A 47 13.85 -0.24 -17.19
C THR A 47 14.60 0.80 -18.01
N PRO A 48 15.89 0.59 -18.34
CA PRO A 48 16.53 1.44 -19.30
C PRO A 48 15.58 1.39 -20.49
N GLN A 49 14.99 2.52 -20.86
CA GLN A 49 14.58 2.71 -22.23
C GLN A 49 15.84 2.35 -22.98
N THR A 50 15.92 1.12 -23.52
CA THR A 50 17.00 0.71 -24.39
C THR A 50 17.05 1.84 -25.37
N GLN A 51 18.07 2.69 -25.25
CA GLN A 51 18.28 3.76 -26.18
C GLN A 51 18.46 3.00 -27.48
N GLU A 52 17.39 2.93 -28.27
CA GLU A 52 17.43 2.34 -29.58
C GLU A 52 18.36 3.27 -30.33
N ILE A 53 19.64 2.91 -30.33
CA ILE A 53 20.64 3.61 -31.12
C ILE A 53 20.10 3.49 -32.54
N PRO A 54 19.67 4.60 -33.16
CA PRO A 54 19.12 4.54 -34.50
C PRO A 54 20.20 3.91 -35.37
N ILE A 55 19.86 2.86 -36.13
CA ILE A 55 20.83 2.01 -36.84
C ILE A 55 21.80 2.85 -37.71
N GLY A 56 21.36 4.01 -38.21
CA GLY A 56 22.22 4.95 -38.95
C GLY A 56 23.23 5.77 -38.13
N ALA A 57 23.18 5.76 -36.80
CA ALA A 57 24.18 6.45 -35.95
C ALA A 57 25.48 5.64 -35.80
N LEU A 58 25.43 4.31 -36.00
CA LEU A 58 26.61 3.44 -35.97
C LEU A 58 27.51 3.67 -37.20
N ASP A 59 26.91 3.97 -38.34
CA ASP A 59 27.61 4.25 -39.60
C ASP A 59 28.38 5.59 -39.55
N GLN A 60 27.84 6.57 -38.82
CA GLN A 60 28.47 7.89 -38.65
C GLN A 60 29.71 7.82 -37.75
N ALA A 61 29.65 7.03 -36.69
CA ALA A 61 30.77 6.88 -35.75
C ALA A 61 31.98 6.18 -36.39
N THR A 62 31.76 5.20 -37.25
CA THR A 62 32.83 4.47 -37.95
C THR A 62 33.44 5.28 -39.09
N THR A 63 32.66 6.15 -39.74
CA THR A 63 33.15 7.06 -40.79
C THR A 63 34.02 8.19 -40.24
N SER A 64 33.74 8.67 -39.01
CA SER A 64 34.52 9.75 -38.37
C SER A 64 35.90 9.35 -37.85
N LEU A 65 36.23 8.05 -37.90
CA LEU A 65 37.48 7.48 -37.37
C LEU A 65 38.43 6.98 -38.47
N GLN A 66 38.08 7.17 -39.74
CA GLN A 66 38.93 6.93 -40.91
C GLN A 66 39.39 8.25 -41.52
#